data_AF-A0A956CNZ3-F1
#
_entry.id   AF-A0A956CNZ3-F1
#
_cell.length_a   1.000
_cell.length_b   1.000
_cell.length_c   1.000
_cell.angle_alpha   90.00
_cell.angle_beta   90.00
_cell.angle_gamma   90.00
#
_symmetry.space_group_name_H-M   'P 1'
#
loop_
_entity.id
_entity.type
_entity.pdbx_description
1 polymer ?
#
loop_
_entity_poly.entity_id
_entity_poly.type
_entity_poly.pdbx_seq_one_letter_code
_entity_poly.pdbx_strand_id
1 'polypeptide(L)'
;RPDPGGNVVVITKMLVFAIADSVALDAELGDIPGPNARVENDFDGGSGWNIHMRYAWEPCHVYALRVGIRDVETNGDRWYGAWIRDLAGGNEIYVGRIRVAASAGRLGSQSVMWSERFGGPAITTCEVQEHSSVVFSVPTSDSGAHTATLLSNAFSSPRYCPNSRFTELQGFVRQEMGVPAE
;
A
#
# COMPACT_ATOMS: atom_id res chain seq x y z
N ARG A 1 9.61 -5.35 26.09
CA ARG A 1 10.66 -6.40 26.03
C ARG A 1 10.20 -7.39 24.96
N PRO A 2 10.92 -7.61 23.85
CA PRO A 2 10.52 -8.61 22.87
C PRO A 2 10.63 -10.00 23.50
N ASP A 3 9.68 -10.87 23.18
CA ASP A 3 9.63 -12.25 23.66
C ASP A 3 10.79 -13.06 23.03
N PRO A 4 11.72 -13.67 23.80
CA PRO A 4 12.94 -14.25 23.25
C PRO A 4 12.75 -15.61 22.53
N GLY A 5 11.52 -16.10 22.40
CA GLY A 5 11.24 -17.44 21.86
C GLY A 5 10.09 -17.52 20.85
N GLY A 6 9.52 -16.39 20.42
CA GLY A 6 8.49 -16.39 19.40
C GLY A 6 9.10 -16.72 18.03
N ASN A 7 8.60 -17.76 17.36
CA ASN A 7 8.90 -17.99 15.95
C ASN A 7 8.60 -16.70 15.18
N VAL A 8 9.63 -16.08 14.59
CA VAL A 8 9.46 -14.92 13.73
C VAL A 8 8.65 -15.37 12.52
N VAL A 9 7.37 -15.02 12.50
CA VAL A 9 6.50 -15.32 11.36
C VAL A 9 6.87 -14.38 10.22
N VAL A 10 7.65 -14.90 9.27
CA VAL A 10 7.96 -14.20 8.03
C VAL A 10 6.69 -14.10 7.18
N ILE A 11 6.27 -12.88 6.87
CA ILE A 11 5.17 -12.60 5.97
C ILE A 11 5.78 -12.32 4.59
N THR A 12 5.55 -13.22 3.63
CA THR A 12 6.11 -13.13 2.27
C THR A 12 5.18 -12.44 1.27
N LYS A 13 3.87 -12.50 1.49
CA LYS A 13 2.85 -11.72 0.78
C LYS A 13 2.01 -10.98 1.80
N MET A 14 1.96 -9.66 1.67
CA MET A 14 1.33 -8.80 2.66
C MET A 14 0.53 -7.68 2.03
N LEU A 15 -0.41 -7.18 2.81
CA LEU A 15 -0.97 -5.85 2.65
C LEU A 15 -0.36 -4.94 3.72
N VAL A 16 -0.06 -3.71 3.34
CA VAL A 16 0.47 -2.68 4.24
C VAL A 16 -0.48 -1.49 4.21
N PHE A 17 -0.85 -1.00 5.39
CA PHE A 17 -1.51 0.30 5.56
C PHE A 17 -0.69 1.13 6.53
N ALA A 18 -0.20 2.28 6.08
CA ALA A 18 0.72 3.08 6.87
C ALA A 18 0.44 4.58 6.72
N ILE A 19 0.71 5.34 7.78
CA ILE A 19 0.61 6.79 7.81
C ILE A 19 1.80 7.33 8.62
N ALA A 20 2.51 8.30 8.04
CA ALA A 20 3.65 8.95 8.67
C ALA A 20 3.27 9.71 9.97
N ASP A 21 4.23 9.81 10.89
CA ASP A 21 4.05 10.42 12.23
C ASP A 21 3.57 11.87 12.22
N SER A 22 3.86 12.63 11.16
CA SER A 22 3.46 14.02 11.00
C SER A 22 1.96 14.25 11.23
N VAL A 23 1.14 13.21 11.06
CA VAL A 23 -0.29 13.23 11.36
C VAL A 23 -0.78 12.00 12.13
N ALA A 24 -0.03 10.89 12.15
CA ALA A 24 -0.45 9.64 12.79
C ALA A 24 -0.23 9.67 14.32
N LEU A 25 -1.25 9.28 15.07
CA LEU A 25 -1.29 9.37 16.54
C LEU A 25 -1.35 8.00 17.21
N ASP A 26 -2.02 7.03 16.60
CA ASP A 26 -2.22 5.69 17.18
C ASP A 26 -2.62 4.69 16.09
N ALA A 27 -2.55 3.39 16.35
CA ALA A 27 -2.93 2.36 15.40
C ALA A 27 -3.45 1.07 16.06
N GLU A 28 -4.44 0.45 15.43
CA GLU A 28 -5.10 -0.77 15.90
C GLU A 28 -5.31 -1.77 14.76
N LEU A 29 -5.14 -3.05 15.08
CA LEU A 29 -5.43 -4.14 14.15
C LEU A 29 -6.94 -4.29 13.90
N GLY A 30 -7.26 -4.76 12.69
CA GLY A 30 -8.61 -5.14 12.30
C GLY A 30 -8.91 -6.60 12.62
N ASP A 31 -9.55 -7.27 11.68
CA ASP A 31 -10.14 -8.60 11.88
C ASP A 31 -9.10 -9.74 11.89
N ILE A 32 -7.85 -9.45 11.52
CA ILE A 32 -6.79 -10.45 11.45
C ILE A 32 -6.00 -10.49 12.77
N PRO A 33 -6.05 -11.60 13.52
CA PRO A 33 -5.32 -11.72 14.77
C PRO A 33 -3.81 -11.91 14.53
N GLY A 34 -3.02 -11.60 15.56
CA GLY A 34 -1.64 -12.08 15.65
C GLY A 34 -1.60 -13.62 15.59
N PRO A 35 -0.63 -14.24 14.89
CA PRO A 35 0.60 -13.65 14.35
C PRO A 35 0.51 -13.18 12.88
N ASN A 36 -0.69 -13.17 12.29
CA ASN A 36 -0.87 -12.84 10.87
C ASN A 36 -1.04 -11.35 10.59
N ALA A 37 -1.12 -10.53 11.63
CA ALA A 37 -1.01 -9.09 11.50
C ALA A 37 -0.24 -8.49 12.69
N ARG A 38 0.35 -7.32 12.48
CA ARG A 38 1.03 -6.55 13.52
C ARG A 38 0.97 -5.05 13.21
N VAL A 39 1.05 -4.27 14.28
CA VAL A 39 1.22 -2.81 14.25
C VAL A 39 2.66 -2.51 14.62
N GLU A 40 3.33 -1.66 13.84
CA GLU A 40 4.66 -1.18 14.17
C GLU A 40 4.72 0.34 14.02
N ASN A 41 5.55 0.99 14.83
CA ASN A 41 5.85 2.41 14.70
C ASN A 41 7.11 2.58 13.85
N ASP A 42 6.98 2.24 12.56
CA ASP A 42 8.03 2.35 11.54
C ASP A 42 7.35 2.62 10.18
N PHE A 43 7.62 3.77 9.59
CA PHE A 43 7.15 4.16 8.26
C PHE A 43 8.35 4.25 7.32
N ASP A 44 8.64 3.16 6.61
CA ASP A 44 9.72 3.12 5.60
C ASP A 44 11.09 3.57 6.14
N GLY A 45 11.42 3.14 7.37
CA GLY A 45 12.64 3.56 8.08
C GLY A 45 12.54 4.92 8.78
N GLY A 46 11.40 5.60 8.67
CA GLY A 46 11.04 6.82 9.39
C GLY A 46 9.99 6.57 10.49
N SER A 47 9.52 7.66 11.09
CA SER A 47 8.51 7.62 12.14
C SER A 47 7.10 7.58 11.56
N GLY A 48 6.23 6.74 12.13
CA GLY A 48 4.83 6.64 11.73
C GLY A 48 4.26 5.27 12.02
N TRP A 49 2.94 5.14 11.94
CA TRP A 49 2.29 3.86 12.22
C TRP A 49 2.11 3.06 10.93
N ASN A 50 2.47 1.78 11.00
CA ASN A 50 2.20 0.79 9.98
C ASN A 50 1.32 -0.34 10.52
N ILE A 51 0.54 -0.94 9.63
CA ILE A 51 -0.19 -2.17 9.86
C ILE A 51 0.24 -3.14 8.77
N HIS A 52 0.93 -4.21 9.17
CA HIS A 52 1.33 -5.30 8.32
C HIS A 52 0.37 -6.46 8.49
N MET A 53 -0.21 -6.95 7.40
CA MET A 53 -1.14 -8.07 7.40
C MET A 53 -0.72 -9.11 6.37
N ARG A 54 -0.62 -10.38 6.77
CA ARG A 54 -0.45 -11.50 5.84
C ARG A 54 -1.66 -11.52 4.92
N TYR A 55 -1.40 -11.41 3.63
CA TYR A 55 -2.43 -11.47 2.61
C TYR A 55 -1.86 -12.19 1.40
N ALA A 56 -2.31 -13.43 1.18
CA ALA A 56 -1.82 -14.29 0.12
C ALA A 56 -2.44 -13.92 -1.23
N TRP A 57 -2.18 -12.69 -1.71
CA TRP A 57 -2.64 -12.25 -3.01
C TRP A 57 -2.14 -13.17 -4.13
N GLU A 58 -2.93 -13.27 -5.19
CA GLU A 58 -2.72 -14.13 -6.33
C GLU A 58 -2.51 -13.28 -7.60
N PRO A 59 -1.53 -13.63 -8.45
CA PRO A 59 -1.41 -13.01 -9.76
C PRO A 59 -2.72 -13.12 -10.56
N CYS A 60 -2.99 -12.13 -11.42
CA CYS A 60 -4.17 -12.07 -12.28
C CYS A 60 -5.54 -11.93 -11.56
N HIS A 61 -5.56 -11.74 -10.23
CA HIS A 61 -6.76 -11.34 -9.51
C HIS A 61 -6.91 -9.82 -9.46
N VAL A 62 -8.16 -9.36 -9.30
CA VAL A 62 -8.47 -7.94 -9.10
C VAL A 62 -8.83 -7.70 -7.64
N TYR A 63 -8.11 -6.81 -7.01
CA TYR A 63 -8.31 -6.44 -5.61
C TYR A 63 -8.87 -5.02 -5.52
N ALA A 64 -9.91 -4.84 -4.71
CA ALA A 64 -10.39 -3.52 -4.32
C ALA A 64 -9.74 -3.13 -2.98
N LEU A 65 -9.01 -2.01 -3.00
CA LEU A 65 -8.44 -1.38 -1.81
C LEU A 65 -9.28 -0.16 -1.44
N ARG A 66 -9.60 -0.03 -0.15
CA ARG A 66 -10.40 1.10 0.35
C ARG A 66 -9.79 1.66 1.62
N VAL A 67 -9.73 2.98 1.70
CA VAL A 67 -9.39 3.74 2.91
C VAL A 67 -10.51 4.73 3.18
N GLY A 68 -10.89 4.90 4.44
CA GLY A 68 -11.97 5.82 4.80
C GLY A 68 -12.06 6.09 6.29
N ILE A 69 -12.77 7.15 6.67
CA ILE A 69 -13.06 7.46 8.07
C ILE A 69 -13.96 6.35 8.62
N ARG A 70 -13.48 5.68 9.68
CA ARG A 70 -14.24 4.68 10.42
C ARG A 70 -14.90 5.29 11.64
N ASP A 71 -14.14 6.09 12.39
CA ASP A 71 -14.59 6.72 13.63
C ASP A 71 -14.02 8.14 13.76
N VAL A 72 -14.67 8.96 14.59
CA VAL A 72 -14.23 10.31 14.92
C VAL A 72 -14.24 10.47 16.44
N GLU A 73 -13.11 10.87 16.99
CA GLU A 73 -12.94 11.16 18.41
C GLU A 73 -13.63 12.47 18.80
N THR A 74 -13.90 12.65 20.09
CA THR A 74 -14.56 13.87 20.59
C THR A 74 -13.74 15.15 20.36
N ASN A 75 -12.42 15.03 20.24
CA ASN A 75 -11.52 16.13 19.92
C ASN A 75 -11.40 16.41 18.40
N GLY A 76 -12.11 15.65 17.56
CA GLY A 76 -12.10 15.78 16.11
C GLY A 76 -11.06 14.92 15.37
N ASP A 77 -10.19 14.21 16.11
CA ASP A 77 -9.27 13.23 15.51
C ASP A 77 -10.05 12.13 14.82
N ARG A 78 -9.46 11.53 13.80
CA ARG A 78 -10.16 10.57 12.93
C ARG A 78 -9.42 9.26 12.89
N TRP A 79 -10.16 8.16 13.00
CA TRP A 79 -9.65 6.84 12.69
C TRP A 79 -9.87 6.55 11.22
N TYR A 80 -8.79 6.50 10.45
CA TYR A 80 -8.83 6.00 9.07
C TYR A 80 -8.71 4.49 9.10
N GLY A 81 -9.73 3.79 8.63
CA GLY A 81 -9.69 2.34 8.41
C GLY A 81 -9.19 2.00 7.01
N ALA A 82 -8.61 0.81 6.87
CA ALA A 82 -8.27 0.21 5.58
C ALA A 82 -8.96 -1.15 5.40
N TRP A 83 -9.34 -1.43 4.15
CA TRP A 83 -10.01 -2.66 3.75
C TRP A 83 -9.46 -3.17 2.43
N ILE A 84 -9.51 -4.49 2.26
CA ILE A 84 -9.20 -5.17 1.02
C ILE A 84 -10.29 -6.17 0.67
N ARG A 85 -10.62 -6.29 -0.61
CA ARG A 85 -11.52 -7.32 -1.13
C ARG A 85 -10.96 -7.94 -2.40
N ASP A 86 -10.92 -9.26 -2.46
CA ASP A 86 -10.71 -9.99 -3.72
C ASP A 86 -12.03 -10.01 -4.50
N LEU A 87 -12.03 -9.49 -5.72
CA LEU A 87 -13.24 -9.43 -6.55
C LEU A 87 -13.59 -10.76 -7.21
N ALA A 88 -12.70 -11.76 -7.17
CA ALA A 88 -12.98 -13.11 -7.69
C ALA A 88 -13.95 -13.91 -6.79
N GLY A 89 -14.33 -13.38 -5.62
CA GLY A 89 -15.28 -14.02 -4.71
C GLY A 89 -14.98 -13.83 -3.22
N GLY A 90 -13.98 -13.00 -2.88
CA GLY A 90 -13.60 -12.74 -1.50
C GLY A 90 -14.58 -11.84 -0.76
N ASN A 91 -14.65 -12.06 0.56
CA ASN A 91 -15.23 -11.10 1.48
C ASN A 91 -14.29 -9.89 1.61
N GLU A 92 -14.86 -8.72 1.91
CA GLU A 92 -14.05 -7.57 2.32
C GLU A 92 -13.46 -7.86 3.71
N ILE A 93 -12.15 -7.68 3.86
CA ILE A 93 -11.41 -7.87 5.09
C ILE A 93 -11.06 -6.49 5.64
N TYR A 94 -11.38 -6.25 6.91
CA TYR A 94 -10.92 -5.07 7.61
C TYR A 94 -9.50 -5.29 8.13
N VAL A 95 -8.58 -4.46 7.66
CA VAL A 95 -7.13 -4.57 7.92
C VAL A 95 -6.79 -4.00 9.30
N GLY A 96 -7.43 -2.89 9.64
CA GLY A 96 -7.19 -2.12 10.85
C GLY A 96 -7.37 -0.63 10.62
N ARG A 97 -7.04 0.17 11.63
CA ARG A 97 -7.21 1.62 11.62
C ARG A 97 -6.01 2.34 12.20
N ILE A 98 -5.76 3.53 11.69
CA ILE A 98 -4.76 4.47 12.20
C ILE A 98 -5.48 5.76 12.58
N ARG A 99 -5.26 6.23 13.80
CA ARG A 99 -5.78 7.52 14.28
C ARG A 99 -4.89 8.62 13.75
N VAL A 100 -5.49 9.67 13.22
CA VAL A 100 -4.78 10.86 12.77
C VAL A 100 -5.37 12.11 13.40
N ALA A 101 -4.54 13.14 13.54
CA ALA A 101 -4.96 14.44 14.04
C ALA A 101 -6.10 15.04 13.20
N ALA A 102 -7.00 15.79 13.83
CA ALA A 102 -8.12 16.47 13.15
C ALA A 102 -7.70 17.36 11.96
N SER A 103 -6.47 17.89 12.01
CA SER A 103 -5.83 18.72 10.98
C SER A 103 -5.39 17.93 9.74
N ALA A 104 -5.35 16.60 9.81
CA ALA A 104 -4.95 15.76 8.69
C ALA A 104 -5.94 15.90 7.52
N GLY A 105 -5.37 16.07 6.32
CA GLY A 105 -6.12 16.16 5.07
C GLY A 105 -6.78 14.84 4.67
N ARG A 106 -7.58 14.91 3.60
CA ARG A 106 -8.10 13.74 2.88
C ARG A 106 -7.18 13.39 1.71
N LEU A 107 -7.46 12.28 1.03
CA LEU A 107 -6.88 12.02 -0.30
C LEU A 107 -7.10 13.23 -1.21
N GLY A 108 -6.06 13.60 -1.95
CA GLY A 108 -6.03 14.80 -2.76
C GLY A 108 -5.50 14.53 -4.16
N SER A 109 -5.37 15.59 -4.97
CA SER A 109 -4.92 15.50 -6.36
C SER A 109 -3.49 14.96 -6.53
N GLN A 110 -2.68 14.98 -5.47
CA GLN A 110 -1.31 14.46 -5.43
C GLN A 110 -1.22 12.97 -5.05
N SER A 111 -2.33 12.26 -4.94
CA SER A 111 -2.31 10.80 -4.76
C SER A 111 -1.69 10.12 -5.97
N VAL A 112 -0.77 9.19 -5.70
CA VAL A 112 0.00 8.46 -6.72
C VAL A 112 -0.13 6.96 -6.53
N MET A 113 0.15 6.23 -7.60
CA MET A 113 0.27 4.77 -7.58
C MET A 113 1.65 4.43 -8.10
N TRP A 114 2.34 3.53 -7.43
CA TRP A 114 3.68 3.13 -7.82
C TRP A 114 3.92 1.66 -7.50
N SER A 115 4.73 1.03 -8.33
CA SER A 115 5.38 -0.25 -8.06
C SER A 115 6.83 0.01 -7.72
N GLU A 116 7.32 -0.62 -6.66
CA GLU A 116 8.71 -0.53 -6.23
C GLU A 116 9.30 -1.92 -6.02
N ARG A 117 10.57 -2.08 -6.40
CA ARG A 117 11.38 -3.21 -5.99
C ARG A 117 12.12 -2.86 -4.69
N PHE A 118 11.77 -3.53 -3.60
CA PHE A 118 12.39 -3.33 -2.28
C PHE A 118 13.02 -4.63 -1.74
N GLY A 119 13.90 -4.51 -0.73
CA GLY A 119 14.36 -5.64 0.09
C GLY A 119 15.30 -6.67 -0.56
N GLY A 120 15.67 -6.51 -1.84
CA GLY A 120 16.60 -7.39 -2.54
C GLY A 120 18.02 -6.80 -2.69
N PRO A 121 18.99 -7.58 -3.21
CA PRO A 121 20.32 -7.07 -3.57
C PRO A 121 20.20 -5.85 -4.48
N ALA A 122 21.19 -4.94 -4.43
CA ALA A 122 21.23 -3.81 -5.34
C ALA A 122 21.19 -4.30 -6.80
N ILE A 123 20.27 -3.74 -7.59
CA ILE A 123 20.25 -3.96 -9.04
C ILE A 123 21.43 -3.16 -9.62
N THR A 124 22.44 -3.87 -10.12
CA THR A 124 23.64 -3.25 -10.70
C THR A 124 23.50 -2.97 -12.19
N THR A 125 22.62 -3.70 -12.88
CA THR A 125 22.29 -3.49 -14.30
C THR A 125 20.81 -3.76 -14.54
N CYS A 126 20.27 -3.26 -15.64
CA CYS A 126 18.83 -3.36 -15.90
C CYS A 126 18.38 -4.75 -16.37
N GLU A 127 19.30 -5.53 -16.92
CA GLU A 127 19.05 -6.87 -17.47
C GLU A 127 18.81 -7.90 -16.36
N VAL A 128 19.26 -7.63 -15.13
CA VAL A 128 19.03 -8.52 -13.97
C VAL A 128 17.74 -8.22 -13.22
N GLN A 129 17.00 -7.19 -13.61
CA GLN A 129 15.70 -6.88 -13.02
C GLN A 129 14.67 -7.90 -13.52
N GLU A 130 14.08 -8.65 -12.59
CA GLU A 130 13.01 -9.61 -12.90
C GLU A 130 11.77 -8.88 -13.45
N HIS A 131 11.10 -9.53 -14.41
CA HIS A 131 9.89 -8.99 -14.99
C HIS A 131 8.75 -8.96 -13.96
N SER A 132 8.13 -7.80 -13.80
CA SER A 132 6.90 -7.64 -13.03
C SER A 132 5.94 -6.70 -13.74
N SER A 133 4.64 -6.96 -13.58
CA SER A 133 3.57 -6.18 -14.19
C SER A 133 2.40 -6.07 -13.22
N VAL A 134 1.91 -4.86 -13.01
CA VAL A 134 0.72 -4.56 -12.21
C VAL A 134 -0.16 -3.56 -12.95
N VAL A 135 -1.47 -3.71 -12.83
CA VAL A 135 -2.45 -2.77 -13.39
C VAL A 135 -3.19 -2.12 -12.24
N PHE A 136 -3.20 -0.79 -12.21
CA PHE A 136 -3.95 -0.02 -11.25
C PHE A 136 -5.09 0.75 -11.91
N SER A 137 -6.25 0.79 -11.27
CA SER A 137 -7.29 1.78 -11.58
C SER A 137 -6.94 3.13 -10.96
N VAL A 138 -7.43 4.23 -11.51
CA VAL A 138 -7.25 5.55 -10.88
C VAL A 138 -7.97 5.60 -9.53
N PRO A 139 -7.29 5.99 -8.43
CA PRO A 139 -7.94 6.06 -7.13
C PRO A 139 -8.96 7.20 -7.14
N THR A 140 -10.09 6.92 -6.52
CA THR A 140 -11.20 7.87 -6.34
C THR A 140 -11.51 8.05 -4.88
N SER A 141 -11.99 9.23 -4.50
CA SER A 141 -12.53 9.49 -3.16
C SER A 141 -13.97 10.00 -3.24
N ASP A 142 -14.63 10.03 -2.07
CA ASP A 142 -16.02 10.49 -1.91
C ASP A 142 -16.99 9.88 -2.94
N SER A 143 -16.94 8.54 -3.06
CA SER A 143 -17.76 7.74 -4.00
C SER A 143 -17.60 8.13 -5.47
N GLY A 144 -16.40 8.56 -5.87
CA GLY A 144 -16.11 8.94 -7.26
C GLY A 144 -16.27 10.43 -7.55
N ALA A 145 -16.67 11.24 -6.56
CA ALA A 145 -16.77 12.69 -6.72
C ALA A 145 -15.40 13.34 -7.00
N HIS A 146 -14.33 12.71 -6.54
CA HIS A 146 -12.97 13.15 -6.78
C HIS A 146 -12.13 12.01 -7.34
N THR A 147 -11.28 12.35 -8.30
CA THR A 147 -10.33 11.43 -8.93
C THR A 147 -8.94 12.01 -8.76
N ALA A 148 -7.97 11.17 -8.44
CA ALA A 148 -6.57 11.60 -8.46
C ALA A 148 -6.25 12.16 -9.84
N THR A 149 -5.71 13.38 -9.87
CA THR A 149 -5.47 14.12 -11.12
C THR A 149 -4.26 13.58 -11.87
N LEU A 150 -3.39 12.86 -11.17
CA LEU A 150 -2.15 12.34 -11.70
C LEU A 150 -2.20 10.81 -11.79
N LEU A 151 -2.07 10.31 -13.02
CA LEU A 151 -1.45 9.01 -13.28
C LEU A 151 0.07 9.13 -13.11
N SER A 152 0.51 9.63 -11.94
CA SER A 152 1.94 9.84 -11.68
C SER A 152 2.53 8.53 -11.20
N ASN A 153 3.21 7.84 -12.12
CA ASN A 153 4.08 6.74 -11.79
C ASN A 153 5.51 7.29 -11.67
N ALA A 154 6.22 6.92 -10.60
CA ALA A 154 7.57 7.43 -10.32
C ALA A 154 8.57 6.27 -10.21
N PHE A 155 9.81 6.51 -10.61
CA PHE A 155 10.94 5.69 -10.13
C PHE A 155 11.95 6.59 -9.42
N SER A 156 12.61 6.06 -8.39
CA SER A 156 13.71 6.71 -7.67
C SER A 156 15.03 6.59 -8.46
N SER A 157 15.87 7.62 -8.40
CA SER A 157 17.08 7.81 -9.23
C SER A 157 18.18 6.74 -8.99
N PRO A 158 19.00 6.33 -9.99
CA PRO A 158 19.13 6.86 -11.35
C PRO A 158 17.91 6.58 -12.22
N ARG A 159 17.70 7.47 -13.19
CA ARG A 159 16.51 7.51 -14.03
C ARG A 159 16.47 6.33 -15.00
N TYR A 160 15.82 5.28 -14.52
CA TYR A 160 15.15 4.21 -15.26
C TYR A 160 16.04 3.18 -15.94
N CYS A 161 15.67 1.94 -15.69
CA CYS A 161 15.99 0.86 -16.59
C CYS A 161 15.17 0.96 -17.88
N PRO A 162 15.77 0.94 -19.08
CA PRO A 162 15.03 1.04 -20.35
C PRO A 162 13.95 -0.02 -20.53
N ASN A 163 14.03 -1.12 -19.78
CA ASN A 163 13.05 -2.20 -19.76
C ASN A 163 11.92 -1.99 -18.73
N SER A 164 11.76 -0.78 -18.19
CA SER A 164 10.60 -0.44 -17.35
C SER A 164 9.76 0.63 -18.05
N ARG A 165 8.43 0.50 -17.99
CA ARG A 165 7.51 1.37 -18.72
C ARG A 165 6.14 1.49 -18.07
N PHE A 166 5.42 2.54 -18.46
CA PHE A 166 4.02 2.77 -18.11
C PHE A 166 3.18 2.72 -19.38
N THR A 167 2.08 1.98 -19.33
CA THR A 167 1.10 1.92 -20.42
C THR A 167 -0.24 2.41 -19.89
N GLU A 168 -0.73 3.53 -20.43
CA GLU A 168 -2.08 3.98 -20.17
C GLU A 168 -3.08 3.04 -20.88
N LEU A 169 -4.08 2.62 -20.13
CA LEU A 169 -5.21 1.83 -20.60
C LEU A 169 -6.49 2.62 -20.29
N GLN A 170 -7.62 2.25 -20.88
CA GLN A 170 -8.88 2.96 -20.64
C GLN A 170 -9.31 2.89 -19.16
N GLY A 171 -9.02 3.93 -18.38
CA GLY A 171 -9.32 4.01 -16.95
C GLY A 171 -8.30 3.34 -16.02
N PHE A 172 -7.18 2.84 -16.56
CA PHE A 172 -6.15 2.13 -15.80
C PHE A 172 -4.75 2.53 -16.25
N VAL A 173 -3.75 2.20 -15.44
CA VAL A 173 -2.34 2.25 -15.82
C VAL A 173 -1.69 0.92 -15.52
N ARG A 174 -1.00 0.37 -16.52
CA ARG A 174 -0.07 -0.73 -16.31
C ARG A 174 1.31 -0.18 -15.99
N GLN A 175 1.91 -0.67 -14.91
CA GLN A 175 3.31 -0.46 -14.57
C GLN A 175 4.07 -1.77 -14.80
N GLU A 176 5.11 -1.71 -15.62
CA GLU A 176 5.97 -2.85 -15.95
C GLU A 176 7.42 -2.52 -15.60
N MET A 177 8.12 -3.50 -15.03
CA MET A 177 9.55 -3.44 -14.74
C MET A 177 10.24 -4.70 -15.25
N GLY A 178 11.48 -4.63 -15.72
CA GLY A 178 12.22 -5.82 -16.15
C GLY A 178 11.66 -6.50 -17.40
N VAL A 179 11.04 -5.75 -18.32
CA VAL A 179 10.43 -6.28 -19.55
C VAL A 179 11.50 -7.00 -20.39
N PRO A 180 11.32 -8.29 -20.74
CA PRO A 180 12.28 -9.01 -21.58
C PRO A 180 12.44 -8.35 -22.95
N ALA A 181 13.63 -8.45 -23.55
CA ALA A 181 13.83 -8.09 -24.94
C ALA A 181 12.99 -9.02 -25.83
N GLU A 182 12.32 -8.45 -26.83
CA GLU A 182 11.58 -9.20 -27.86
C GLU A 182 12.53 -9.95 -28.82
#